data_AF-A0A6J4M3D3-F1
#
_entry.id   AF-A0A6J4M3D3-F1
#
_cell.length_a   1.000
_cell.length_b   1.000
_cell.length_c   1.000
_cell.angle_alpha   90.00
_cell.angle_beta   90.00
_cell.angle_gamma   90.00
#
_symmetry.space_group_name_H-M   'P 1'
#
loop_
_entity.id
_entity.type
_entity.pdbx_description
1 polymer ?
#
loop_
_entity_poly.entity_id
_entity_poly.type
_entity_poly.pdbx_seq_one_letter_code
_entity_poly.pdbx_strand_id
1 'polypeptide(L)'
;MPPTAPKHALPLAPEIIEPDAHGQAALLLVESLLHALVEKTTLTPAEVIEVLTVAAEVKVEVAEAAGESKGRMQESLNLLARIADSFEADRL
;
A
#
# COMPACT_ATOMS: atom_id res chain seq x y z
N MET A 1 33.06 -46.57 -4.05
CA MET A 1 31.91 -45.77 -4.51
C MET A 1 32.20 -44.30 -4.27
N PRO A 2 32.12 -43.45 -5.30
CA PRO A 2 31.39 -42.19 -5.13
C PRO A 2 30.62 -41.82 -6.43
N PRO A 3 29.92 -40.67 -6.57
CA PRO A 3 29.60 -39.55 -5.66
C PRO A 3 28.06 -39.30 -5.63
N THR A 4 27.39 -38.28 -5.09
CA THR A 4 27.63 -36.83 -4.97
C THR A 4 26.73 -36.25 -3.88
N ALA A 5 27.25 -35.34 -3.07
CA ALA A 5 26.44 -34.44 -2.24
C ALA A 5 25.48 -33.62 -3.13
N PRO A 6 24.24 -33.32 -2.69
CA PRO A 6 23.40 -32.38 -3.40
C PRO A 6 24.04 -30.99 -3.38
N LYS A 7 24.21 -30.46 -4.59
CA LYS A 7 24.74 -29.14 -4.94
C LYS A 7 23.98 -28.06 -4.17
N HIS A 8 24.75 -27.11 -3.62
CA HIS A 8 24.34 -25.79 -3.15
C HIS A 8 22.98 -25.37 -3.74
N ALA A 9 21.92 -25.48 -2.94
CA ALA A 9 20.67 -24.81 -3.25
C ALA A 9 20.98 -23.31 -3.18
N LEU A 10 21.06 -22.68 -4.36
CA LEU A 10 21.19 -21.23 -4.45
C LEU A 10 19.96 -20.62 -3.76
N PRO A 11 20.12 -19.55 -2.95
CA PRO A 11 18.97 -18.81 -2.45
C PRO A 11 18.13 -18.38 -3.64
N LEU A 12 16.83 -18.71 -3.62
CA LEU A 12 15.87 -18.14 -4.55
C LEU A 12 16.01 -16.63 -4.43
N ALA A 13 16.41 -15.96 -5.52
CA ALA A 13 16.47 -14.50 -5.55
C ALA A 13 15.10 -13.97 -5.08
N PRO A 14 15.05 -12.91 -4.27
CA PRO A 14 13.78 -12.36 -3.83
C PRO A 14 12.96 -12.01 -5.07
N GLU A 15 11.77 -12.60 -5.19
CA GLU A 15 10.80 -12.22 -6.23
C GLU A 15 10.59 -10.71 -6.12
N ILE A 16 10.91 -9.98 -7.18
CA ILE A 16 10.58 -8.56 -7.28
C ILE A 16 9.06 -8.52 -7.42
N ILE A 17 8.38 -8.20 -6.33
CA ILE A 17 6.93 -8.03 -6.31
C ILE A 17 6.68 -6.64 -6.90
N GLU A 18 6.55 -6.57 -8.22
CA GLU A 18 6.01 -5.37 -8.84
C GLU A 18 4.59 -5.15 -8.31
N PRO A 19 4.20 -3.90 -8.00
CA PRO A 19 2.83 -3.62 -7.59
C PRO A 19 1.90 -4.07 -8.70
N ASP A 20 0.92 -4.90 -8.35
CA ASP A 20 0.04 -5.47 -9.35
C ASP A 20 -0.74 -4.34 -10.04
N ALA A 21 -0.86 -4.41 -11.37
CA ALA A 21 -1.48 -3.34 -12.16
C ALA A 21 -2.93 -3.03 -11.72
N HIS A 22 -3.62 -4.00 -11.11
CA HIS A 22 -4.96 -3.82 -10.57
C HIS A 22 -4.94 -3.02 -9.26
N GLY A 23 -3.95 -3.26 -8.39
CA GLY A 23 -3.73 -2.52 -7.15
C GLY A 23 -3.44 -1.04 -7.41
N GLN A 24 -2.61 -0.74 -8.41
CA GLN A 24 -2.35 0.65 -8.82
C GLN A 24 -3.60 1.32 -9.40
N ALA A 25 -4.34 0.63 -10.28
CA ALA A 25 -5.59 1.16 -10.83
C ALA A 25 -6.66 1.38 -9.74
N ALA A 26 -6.75 0.49 -8.75
CA ALA A 26 -7.66 0.62 -7.63
C ALA A 26 -7.32 1.82 -6.75
N LEU A 27 -6.03 2.05 -6.45
CA LEU A 27 -5.59 3.20 -5.68
C LEU A 27 -5.90 4.52 -6.39
N LEU A 28 -5.61 4.62 -7.69
CA LEU A 28 -5.95 5.80 -8.49
C LEU A 28 -7.46 6.07 -8.52
N LEU A 29 -8.27 5.02 -8.62
CA LEU A 29 -9.72 5.13 -8.58
C LEU A 29 -10.21 5.65 -7.22
N VAL A 30 -9.64 5.14 -6.12
CA VAL A 30 -9.97 5.58 -4.76
C VAL A 30 -9.57 7.04 -4.54
N GLU A 31 -8.36 7.42 -4.94
CA GLU A 31 -7.90 8.82 -4.88
C GLU A 31 -8.84 9.75 -5.66
N SER A 32 -9.17 9.38 -6.91
CA SER A 32 -10.11 10.15 -7.75
C SER A 32 -11.50 10.27 -7.11
N LEU A 33 -11.98 9.20 -6.47
CA LEU A 33 -13.26 9.22 -5.75
C LEU A 33 -13.22 10.16 -4.54
N LEU A 34 -12.13 10.13 -3.76
CA LEU A 34 -11.98 11.00 -2.59
C LEU A 34 -11.94 12.49 -3.01
N HIS A 35 -11.20 12.84 -4.08
CA HIS A 35 -11.25 14.21 -4.63
C HIS A 35 -12.66 14.60 -5.07
N ALA A 36 -13.38 13.73 -5.77
CA ALA A 36 -14.76 14.03 -6.19
C ALA A 36 -15.72 14.22 -5.00
N LEU A 37 -15.52 13.52 -3.89
CA LEU A 37 -16.31 13.70 -2.67
C LEU A 37 -16.01 15.03 -1.97
N VAL A 38 -14.74 15.48 -2.02
CA VAL A 38 -14.32 16.79 -1.52
C VAL A 38 -14.90 17.92 -2.39
N GLU A 39 -14.78 17.82 -3.72
CA GLU A 39 -15.35 18.80 -4.65
C GLU A 39 -16.87 18.96 -4.48
N LYS A 40 -17.56 17.86 -4.17
CA LYS A 40 -19.00 17.84 -3.90
C LYS A 40 -19.37 18.19 -2.46
N THR A 41 -18.41 18.65 -1.67
CA THR A 41 -18.58 19.03 -0.25
C THR A 41 -19.24 17.94 0.61
N THR A 42 -19.08 16.67 0.22
CA THR A 42 -19.60 15.53 0.99
C THR A 42 -18.63 15.15 2.10
N LEU A 43 -17.34 15.35 1.86
CA LEU A 43 -16.27 15.27 2.84
C LEU A 43 -15.43 16.55 2.77
N THR A 44 -14.85 16.93 3.89
CA THR A 44 -13.78 17.92 3.97
C THR A 44 -12.43 17.23 3.74
N PRO A 45 -11.38 17.97 3.30
CA PRO A 45 -10.03 17.41 3.22
C PRO A 45 -9.56 16.78 4.55
N ALA A 46 -9.94 17.38 5.69
CA ALA A 46 -9.61 16.85 7.01
C ALA A 46 -10.25 15.47 7.26
N GLU A 47 -11.53 15.30 6.93
CA GLU A 47 -12.22 14.02 7.06
C GLU A 47 -11.62 12.94 6.15
N VAL A 48 -11.15 13.31 4.95
CA VAL A 48 -10.43 12.39 4.06
C VAL A 48 -9.10 11.93 4.68
N ILE A 49 -8.33 12.84 5.26
CA ILE A 49 -7.06 12.51 5.93
C ILE A 49 -7.31 11.59 7.13
N GLU A 50 -8.38 11.81 7.89
CA GLU A 50 -8.78 10.91 8.98
C GLU A 50 -9.11 9.49 8.45
N VAL A 51 -9.87 9.39 7.36
CA VAL A 51 -10.17 8.09 6.73
C VAL A 51 -8.90 7.36 6.29
N LEU A 52 -7.94 8.08 5.68
CA LEU A 52 -6.67 7.50 5.24
C LEU A 52 -5.80 7.06 6.42
N THR A 53 -5.84 7.80 7.54
CA THR A 53 -5.16 7.44 8.78
C THR A 53 -5.72 6.14 9.35
N VAL A 54 -7.04 6.03 9.47
CA VAL A 54 -7.71 4.79 9.92
C VAL A 54 -7.39 3.63 8.98
N ALA A 55 -7.39 3.85 7.66
CA ALA A 55 -7.03 2.81 6.69
C ALA A 55 -5.58 2.32 6.89
N ALA A 56 -4.64 3.22 7.21
CA ALA A 56 -3.26 2.87 7.49
C ALA A 56 -3.13 2.03 8.78
N GLU A 57 -3.85 2.38 9.84
CA GLU A 57 -3.90 1.60 11.09
C GLU A 57 -4.45 0.19 10.84
N VAL A 58 -5.59 0.09 10.16
CA VAL A 58 -6.20 -1.20 9.79
C VAL A 58 -5.27 -2.03 8.91
N LYS A 59 -4.53 -1.39 7.98
CA LYS A 59 -3.55 -2.09 7.14
C LYS A 59 -2.44 -2.73 7.97
N VAL A 60 -1.97 -2.09 9.04
CA VAL A 60 -0.97 -2.70 9.94
C VAL A 60 -1.54 -3.95 10.59
N GLU A 61 -2.74 -3.87 11.18
CA GLU A 61 -3.38 -5.02 11.83
C GLU A 61 -3.63 -6.18 10.87
N VAL A 62 -4.12 -5.88 9.66
CA VAL A 62 -4.39 -6.88 8.62
C VAL A 62 -3.10 -7.51 8.11
N ALA A 63 -2.05 -6.71 7.89
CA ALA A 63 -0.75 -7.21 7.45
C ALA A 63 -0.10 -8.13 8.49
N GLU A 64 -0.19 -7.77 9.78
CA GLU A 64 0.29 -8.60 10.88
C GLU A 64 -0.49 -9.92 10.95
N ALA A 65 -1.82 -9.88 10.88
CA ALA A 65 -2.67 -11.06 10.90
C ALA A 65 -2.43 -11.99 9.69
N ALA A 66 -2.12 -11.43 8.52
CA ALA A 66 -1.84 -12.17 7.30
C ALA A 66 -0.39 -12.71 7.22
N GLY A 67 0.48 -12.36 8.18
CA GLY A 67 1.91 -12.69 8.10
C GLY A 67 2.62 -12.01 6.93
N GLU A 68 2.14 -10.84 6.53
CA GLU A 68 2.71 -10.06 5.43
C GLU A 68 4.14 -9.61 5.76
N SER A 69 5.01 -9.56 4.75
CA SER A 69 6.36 -9.03 4.94
C SER A 69 6.34 -7.54 5.27
N LYS A 70 7.23 -7.08 6.15
CA LYS A 70 7.39 -5.67 6.50
C LYS A 70 7.57 -4.75 5.28
N GLY A 71 8.26 -5.22 4.23
CA GLY A 71 8.47 -4.44 3.00
C GLY A 71 7.15 -4.12 2.27
N ARG A 72 6.32 -5.13 2.02
CA ARG A 72 5.00 -4.94 1.38
C ARG A 72 4.03 -4.10 2.22
N MET A 73 4.05 -4.30 3.54
CA MET A 73 3.26 -3.47 4.45
C MET A 73 3.68 -2.00 4.33
N GLN A 74 4.98 -1.71 4.40
CA GLN A 74 5.51 -0.35 4.28
C GLN A 74 5.21 0.27 2.92
N GLU A 75 5.27 -0.51 1.84
CA GLU A 75 4.90 -0.04 0.51
C GLU A 75 3.42 0.40 0.46
N SER A 76 2.53 -0.41 1.02
CA SER A 76 1.11 -0.05 1.13
C SER A 76 0.88 1.21 1.96
N LEU A 77 1.58 1.34 3.09
CA LEU A 77 1.50 2.54 3.95
C LEU A 77 2.03 3.79 3.24
N ASN A 78 3.11 3.66 2.45
CA ASN A 78 3.65 4.76 1.68
C ASN A 78 2.65 5.23 0.59
N LEU A 79 1.90 4.31 -0.02
CA LEU A 79 0.87 4.66 -0.99
C LEU A 79 -0.28 5.44 -0.33
N LEU A 80 -0.74 5.01 0.83
CA LEU A 80 -1.75 5.74 1.61
C LEU A 80 -1.26 7.13 2.04
N ALA A 81 0.00 7.24 2.48
CA ALA A 81 0.61 8.52 2.85
C ALA A 81 0.68 9.49 1.66
N ARG A 82 1.06 9.01 0.47
CA ARG A 82 1.10 9.84 -0.74
C ARG A 82 -0.27 10.40 -1.14
N ILE A 83 -1.33 9.61 -0.93
CA ILE A 83 -2.70 10.08 -1.15
C ILE A 83 -3.05 11.14 -0.09
N ALA A 84 -2.69 10.95 1.18
CA ALA A 84 -2.95 11.97 2.21
C ALA A 84 -2.23 13.30 1.90
N ASP A 85 -0.99 13.22 1.41
CA ASP A 85 -0.20 14.39 1.02
C ASP A 85 -0.85 15.19 -0.13
N SER A 86 -1.58 14.54 -1.06
CA SER A 86 -2.25 15.26 -2.14
C SER A 86 -3.42 16.12 -1.63
N PHE A 87 -4.13 15.67 -0.60
CA PHE A 87 -5.18 16.46 0.07
C PHE A 87 -4.64 17.58 0.96
N GLU A 88 -3.47 17.41 1.58
CA GLU A 88 -2.81 18.49 2.33
C GLU A 88 -2.30 19.60 1.39
N ALA A 89 -1.81 19.23 0.20
CA ALA A 89 -1.39 20.21 -0.80
C ALA A 89 -2.55 21.06 -1.32
N ASP A 90 -3.73 20.46 -1.52
CA ASP A 90 -4.94 21.13 -2.01
C ASP A 90 -5.59 22.09 -0.97
N ARG A 91 -5.14 22.06 0.29
CA ARG A 91 -5.61 23.00 1.34
C ARG A 91 -4.99 24.40 1.26
N LEU A 92 -3.92 24.59 0.48
CA LEU A 92 -3.16 25.86 0.36
C LEU A 92 -3.70 26.76 -0.75
#